data_AF-A0A2J8A395-F1
#
_entry.id   AF-A0A2J8A395-F1
#
_cell.length_a   1.000
_cell.length_b   1.000
_cell.length_c   1.000
_cell.angle_alpha   90.00
_cell.angle_beta   90.00
_cell.angle_gamma   90.00
#
_symmetry.space_group_name_H-M   'P 1'
#
loop_
_entity.id
_entity.type
_entity.pdbx_description
1 polymer ?
#
loop_
_entity_poly.entity_id
_entity_poly.type
_entity_poly.pdbx_seq_one_letter_code
_entity_poly.pdbx_strand_id
1 'polypeptide(L)'
;MITAPLVHLDDMPRVPGGPRVVVAPAADADAFLTAFLSSAQLRQDVVGVLVDPTTGQPTHQSAAAPFPDAEFAPYSAPSYIWNPGGTNFNRQNFGIPIYLLTAALANETSWRAAYNAKHKLKGGRHVARMQLPMQAQGNSSRCITEDACLPVGGYGVWTALPAIPDIYYAANGSARPITLLLAQVDSASLFHDLTRAASTSLSGLISAMVALSLLVRANATATYERQLAFAALPGEAFGYMGSKRLLYEMALNSTFVRGLSLDLIDQVLEVGQVGGAWNTAVNQSNFYLHTQPPGGRFGDAAKLLSAAQSAATTESATVNAEPASPTNPGIPPSSLMNFLRVKPSVAGMVLTDFDTAFKTPYFQSEYDEGFNVTVLALADAALLLARTLHSLAAGPATPALELNRTAARFLVADLVVCLILDEPGMRCPTAAALMSPDIEIFYDGTSSAAVQGYPGIIRWVDYDPRASRMSYGVRNNVWRWRTDDTAAGWERAYSWPTDPMWTESNWPSLTPTLVVFQQESDATALATLLVGVLFTAFTGFISWVGVKAFEKHLKSQ
;
A
#
# COMPACT_ATOMS: atom_id res chain seq x y z
N MET A 1 -13.82 -3.78 22.74
CA MET A 1 -15.14 -4.19 22.20
C MET A 1 -16.07 -3.01 22.32
N ILE A 2 -16.79 -2.67 21.25
CA ILE A 2 -17.72 -1.55 21.21
C ILE A 2 -19.10 -2.09 20.85
N THR A 3 -20.17 -1.59 21.47
CA THR A 3 -21.56 -1.89 21.10
C THR A 3 -22.37 -0.63 21.22
N ALA A 4 -22.91 -0.13 20.10
CA ALA A 4 -23.73 1.08 20.09
C ALA A 4 -24.77 1.07 18.96
N PRO A 5 -25.82 1.90 19.05
CA PRO A 5 -26.87 1.96 18.04
C PRO A 5 -26.36 2.41 16.68
N LEU A 6 -26.89 1.80 15.63
CA LEU A 6 -26.65 2.21 14.25
C LEU A 6 -27.40 3.51 13.93
N VAL A 7 -26.71 4.49 13.36
CA VAL A 7 -27.31 5.75 12.90
C VAL A 7 -26.71 6.09 11.54
N HIS A 8 -27.56 6.37 10.55
CA HIS A 8 -27.08 6.83 9.24
C HIS A 8 -26.53 8.25 9.37
N LEU A 9 -25.49 8.58 8.61
CA LEU A 9 -24.85 9.90 8.65
C LEU A 9 -25.89 11.04 8.54
N ASP A 10 -26.79 10.95 7.56
CA ASP A 10 -27.84 11.95 7.30
C ASP A 10 -28.88 12.09 8.43
N ASP A 11 -29.04 11.06 9.26
CA ASP A 11 -30.01 11.04 10.35
C ASP A 11 -29.41 11.47 11.68
N MET A 12 -28.09 11.72 11.76
CA MET A 12 -27.44 12.19 12.98
C MET A 12 -28.12 13.41 13.62
N PRO A 13 -28.53 14.46 12.87
CA PRO A 13 -29.22 15.61 13.47
C PRO A 13 -30.62 15.32 13.99
N ARG A 14 -31.24 14.21 13.56
CA ARG A 14 -32.64 13.85 13.87
C ARG A 14 -32.76 12.89 15.06
N VAL A 15 -31.64 12.29 15.45
CA VAL A 15 -31.54 11.27 16.50
C VAL A 15 -30.89 11.87 17.74
N PRO A 16 -31.38 11.58 18.97
CA PRO A 16 -30.79 12.09 20.20
C PRO A 16 -29.28 11.85 20.32
N GLY A 17 -28.58 12.75 21.01
CA GLY A 17 -27.13 12.68 21.31
C GLY A 17 -26.70 11.40 22.05
N GLY A 18 -25.39 11.13 22.10
CA GLY A 18 -24.81 9.98 22.78
C GLY A 18 -24.14 8.95 21.85
N PRO A 19 -23.49 7.91 22.44
CA PRO A 19 -22.66 6.94 21.73
C PRO A 19 -23.41 6.22 20.62
N ARG A 20 -22.87 6.26 19.39
CA ARG A 20 -23.44 5.61 18.19
C ARG A 20 -22.36 5.06 17.27
N VAL A 21 -22.74 4.07 16.47
CA VAL A 21 -21.99 3.65 15.28
C VAL A 21 -22.60 4.32 14.07
N VAL A 22 -21.80 5.10 13.33
CA VAL A 22 -22.25 5.84 12.16
C VAL A 22 -22.11 4.97 10.92
N VAL A 23 -23.18 4.84 10.14
CA VAL A 23 -23.15 4.28 8.79
C VAL A 23 -22.99 5.46 7.82
N ALA A 24 -21.84 5.55 7.17
CA ALA A 24 -21.48 6.64 6.27
C ALA A 24 -21.36 6.10 4.83
N PRO A 25 -22.02 6.72 3.83
CA PRO A 25 -21.75 6.45 2.43
C PRO A 25 -20.26 6.60 2.10
N ALA A 26 -19.70 5.75 1.25
CA ALA A 26 -18.30 5.83 0.85
C ALA A 26 -17.94 7.18 0.22
N ALA A 27 -18.85 7.79 -0.53
CA ALA A 27 -18.68 9.12 -1.10
C ALA A 27 -18.52 10.25 -0.05
N ASP A 28 -19.11 10.07 1.14
CA ASP A 28 -19.10 11.07 2.22
C ASP A 28 -18.14 10.73 3.36
N ALA A 29 -17.54 9.54 3.33
CA ALA A 29 -16.71 9.01 4.41
C ALA A 29 -15.52 9.91 4.73
N ASP A 30 -14.78 10.39 3.73
CA ASP A 30 -13.61 11.24 3.95
C ASP A 30 -13.97 12.59 4.57
N ALA A 31 -15.05 13.20 4.10
CA ALA A 31 -15.56 14.45 4.67
C ALA A 31 -15.98 14.25 6.13
N PHE A 32 -16.67 13.15 6.42
CA PHE A 32 -17.09 12.80 7.77
C PHE A 32 -15.90 12.50 8.70
N LEU A 33 -14.91 11.73 8.24
CA LEU A 33 -13.71 11.39 9.02
C LEU A 33 -12.87 12.64 9.32
N THR A 34 -12.77 13.57 8.36
CA THR A 34 -12.13 14.88 8.57
C THR A 34 -12.86 15.71 9.64
N ALA A 35 -14.20 15.75 9.58
CA ALA A 35 -15.01 16.41 10.59
C ALA A 35 -14.88 15.74 11.96
N PHE A 36 -14.81 14.41 12.00
CA PHE A 36 -14.62 13.63 13.23
C PHE A 36 -13.29 13.97 13.91
N LEU A 37 -12.18 14.04 13.16
CA LEU A 37 -10.86 14.39 13.72
C LEU A 37 -10.83 15.81 14.31
N SER A 38 -11.59 16.75 13.73
CA SER A 38 -11.60 18.16 14.16
C SER A 38 -12.65 18.49 15.24
N SER A 39 -13.69 17.67 15.42
CA SER A 39 -14.80 17.95 16.32
C SER A 39 -14.74 17.14 17.62
N ALA A 40 -14.58 17.81 18.76
CA ALA A 40 -14.64 17.16 20.07
C ALA A 40 -16.01 16.51 20.36
N GLN A 41 -17.11 17.13 19.90
CA GLN A 41 -18.45 16.59 20.05
C GLN A 41 -18.62 15.28 19.28
N LEU A 42 -18.16 15.23 18.02
CA LEU A 42 -18.22 14.00 17.22
C LEU A 42 -17.38 12.89 17.85
N ARG A 43 -16.20 13.21 18.40
CA ARG A 43 -15.36 12.22 19.11
C ARG A 43 -15.99 11.68 20.41
N GLN A 44 -16.93 12.40 21.00
CA GLN A 44 -17.68 11.93 22.16
C GLN A 44 -18.89 11.08 21.76
N ASP A 45 -19.58 11.45 20.69
CA ASP A 45 -20.83 10.80 20.26
C ASP A 45 -20.62 9.60 19.34
N VAL A 46 -19.52 9.54 18.59
CA VAL A 46 -19.25 8.50 17.60
C VAL A 46 -18.21 7.53 18.15
N VAL A 47 -18.60 6.27 18.34
CA VAL A 47 -17.74 5.22 18.88
C VAL A 47 -17.28 4.20 17.83
N GLY A 48 -17.73 4.35 16.58
CA GLY A 48 -17.32 3.50 15.46
C GLY A 48 -17.94 3.97 14.16
N VAL A 49 -17.32 3.62 13.04
CA VAL A 49 -17.77 3.99 11.69
C VAL A 49 -17.86 2.74 10.83
N LEU A 50 -18.95 2.63 10.09
CA LEU A 50 -19.15 1.65 9.03
C LEU A 50 -19.27 2.42 7.71
N VAL A 51 -18.36 2.16 6.78
CA VAL A 51 -18.37 2.76 5.45
C VAL A 51 -19.18 1.86 4.52
N ASP A 52 -20.21 2.42 3.90
CA ASP A 52 -21.09 1.75 2.96
C ASP A 52 -20.60 1.97 1.51
N PRO A 53 -20.07 0.94 0.82
CA PRO A 53 -19.59 1.09 -0.55
C PRO A 53 -20.72 1.10 -1.60
N THR A 54 -21.96 0.79 -1.23
CA THR A 54 -23.09 0.67 -2.18
C THR A 54 -23.72 2.02 -2.50
N THR A 55 -23.54 3.01 -1.63
CA THR A 55 -24.10 4.35 -1.75
C THR A 55 -23.06 5.30 -2.33
N GLY A 56 -22.70 5.04 -3.59
CA GLY A 56 -21.81 5.88 -4.40
C GLY A 56 -20.31 5.66 -4.12
N GLN A 57 -19.52 5.61 -5.18
CA GLN A 57 -18.06 5.62 -5.09
C GLN A 57 -17.57 7.07 -4.91
N PRO A 58 -16.62 7.34 -4.00
CA PRO A 58 -16.03 8.67 -3.86
C PRO A 58 -15.39 9.09 -5.18
N THR A 59 -15.55 10.36 -5.58
CA THR A 59 -14.95 10.88 -6.82
C THR A 59 -13.43 10.96 -6.74
N HIS A 60 -12.91 11.18 -5.53
CA HIS A 60 -11.51 11.14 -5.16
C HIS A 60 -11.39 10.54 -3.77
N GLN A 61 -10.40 9.68 -3.56
CA GLN A 61 -10.11 9.11 -2.25
C GLN A 61 -8.62 8.77 -2.19
N SER A 62 -7.93 9.27 -1.18
CA SER A 62 -6.53 8.90 -0.94
C SER A 62 -6.22 9.04 0.53
N ALA A 63 -5.84 7.93 1.17
CA ALA A 63 -5.39 7.94 2.56
C ALA A 63 -4.02 8.61 2.74
N ALA A 64 -3.22 8.73 1.67
CA ALA A 64 -1.93 9.39 1.68
C ALA A 64 -2.04 10.92 1.85
N ALA A 65 -0.93 11.56 2.23
CA ALA A 65 -0.84 13.01 2.34
C ALA A 65 -0.91 13.72 0.97
N PRO A 66 -1.22 15.04 0.94
CA PRO A 66 -1.11 15.85 -0.28
C PRO A 66 0.28 15.84 -0.94
N PHE A 67 1.33 15.71 -0.12
CA PHE A 67 2.67 15.36 -0.54
C PHE A 67 3.10 14.12 0.24
N PRO A 68 2.95 12.91 -0.32
CA PRO A 68 3.39 11.68 0.31
C PRO A 68 4.89 11.75 0.65
N ASP A 69 5.23 11.50 1.91
CA ASP A 69 6.59 11.37 2.42
C ASP A 69 7.52 12.58 2.06
N ALA A 70 6.96 13.79 2.12
CA ALA A 70 7.62 15.05 1.74
C ALA A 70 8.97 15.29 2.44
N GLU A 71 9.16 14.77 3.65
CA GLU A 71 10.40 14.88 4.42
C GLU A 71 11.61 14.21 3.76
N PHE A 72 11.39 13.28 2.82
CA PHE A 72 12.43 12.59 2.07
C PHE A 72 12.81 13.30 0.76
N ALA A 73 12.02 14.28 0.33
CA ALA A 73 12.28 15.01 -0.91
C ALA A 73 13.71 15.62 -0.93
N PRO A 74 14.43 15.58 -2.06
CA PRO A 74 15.78 16.13 -2.18
C PRO A 74 15.78 17.67 -2.34
N TYR A 75 14.61 18.30 -2.30
CA TYR A 75 14.36 19.73 -2.48
C TYR A 75 13.44 20.28 -1.38
N SER A 76 13.47 21.60 -1.16
CA SER A 76 12.72 22.26 -0.09
C SER A 76 11.41 22.86 -0.59
N ALA A 77 10.40 22.02 -0.84
CA ALA A 77 9.06 22.45 -1.22
C ALA A 77 7.95 21.60 -0.55
N PRO A 78 7.92 21.49 0.79
CA PRO A 78 7.02 20.57 1.49
C PRO A 78 5.53 20.92 1.35
N SER A 79 5.20 22.13 0.89
CA SER A 79 3.83 22.59 0.66
C SER A 79 3.31 22.31 -0.76
N TYR A 80 4.14 21.75 -1.65
CA TYR A 80 3.67 21.37 -2.99
C TYR A 80 2.65 20.23 -2.90
N ILE A 81 1.66 20.20 -3.78
CA ILE A 81 0.58 19.21 -3.74
C ILE A 81 0.70 18.32 -4.96
N TRP A 82 1.40 17.20 -4.80
CA TRP A 82 1.44 16.14 -5.83
C TRP A 82 0.12 15.37 -5.87
N ASN A 83 -0.56 15.23 -4.74
CA ASN A 83 -1.78 14.46 -4.57
C ASN A 83 -2.95 15.35 -4.09
N PRO A 84 -3.72 15.98 -4.97
CA PRO A 84 -4.78 16.90 -4.59
C PRO A 84 -5.89 16.27 -3.72
N GLY A 85 -6.11 14.96 -3.85
CA GLY A 85 -7.09 14.20 -3.06
C GLY A 85 -6.53 13.66 -1.73
N GLY A 86 -5.29 14.00 -1.36
CA GLY A 86 -4.63 13.44 -0.18
C GLY A 86 -5.23 13.91 1.14
N THR A 87 -5.72 12.98 1.96
CA THR A 87 -6.31 13.25 3.28
C THR A 87 -5.32 13.13 4.44
N ASN A 88 -4.18 12.48 4.21
CA ASN A 88 -3.21 12.11 5.26
C ASN A 88 -3.79 11.21 6.36
N PHE A 89 -4.88 10.47 6.10
CA PHE A 89 -5.51 9.57 7.09
C PHE A 89 -4.62 8.41 7.51
N ASN A 90 -3.70 7.95 6.66
CA ASN A 90 -2.73 6.90 7.02
C ASN A 90 -1.76 7.32 8.15
N ARG A 91 -1.69 8.62 8.48
CA ARG A 91 -0.91 9.17 9.60
C ARG A 91 -1.76 9.60 10.79
N GLN A 92 -3.07 9.35 10.80
CA GLN A 92 -3.99 9.80 11.86
C GLN A 92 -4.34 8.68 12.84
N ASN A 93 -4.57 9.06 14.10
CA ASN A 93 -5.16 8.18 15.09
C ASN A 93 -6.64 8.55 15.30
N PHE A 94 -7.55 7.75 14.77
CA PHE A 94 -8.99 7.94 14.94
C PHE A 94 -9.49 7.54 16.33
N GLY A 95 -8.80 6.63 17.03
CA GLY A 95 -9.22 6.14 18.35
C GLY A 95 -10.52 5.32 18.37
N ILE A 96 -11.11 5.05 17.20
CA ILE A 96 -12.33 4.25 17.03
C ILE A 96 -12.14 3.27 15.86
N PRO A 97 -12.83 2.12 15.87
CA PRO A 97 -12.80 1.21 14.75
C PRO A 97 -13.58 1.77 13.55
N ILE A 98 -13.03 1.57 12.37
CA ILE A 98 -13.62 1.94 11.07
C ILE A 98 -13.59 0.68 10.22
N TYR A 99 -14.73 0.30 9.63
CA TYR A 99 -14.86 -0.89 8.78
C TYR A 99 -15.43 -0.46 7.43
N LEU A 100 -14.83 -0.91 6.33
CA LEU A 100 -15.49 -0.93 5.03
C LEU A 100 -16.39 -2.17 4.96
N LEU A 101 -17.67 -1.97 4.66
CA LEU A 101 -18.64 -3.05 4.61
C LEU A 101 -18.59 -3.78 3.27
N THR A 102 -19.02 -5.04 3.25
CA THR A 102 -19.44 -5.68 2.00
C THR A 102 -20.81 -5.15 1.59
N ALA A 103 -21.16 -5.26 0.30
CA ALA A 103 -22.46 -4.82 -0.20
C ALA A 103 -23.67 -5.45 0.54
N ALA A 104 -23.54 -6.73 0.91
CA ALA A 104 -24.58 -7.42 1.68
C ALA A 104 -24.75 -6.83 3.10
N LEU A 105 -23.64 -6.55 3.79
CA LEU A 105 -23.68 -6.02 5.14
C LEU A 105 -24.07 -4.53 5.16
N ALA A 106 -23.69 -3.78 4.13
CA ALA A 106 -24.16 -2.42 3.89
C ALA A 106 -25.69 -2.34 3.83
N ASN A 107 -26.32 -3.18 3.01
CA ASN A 107 -27.78 -3.24 2.92
C ASN A 107 -28.43 -3.56 4.29
N GLU A 108 -27.88 -4.53 5.04
CA GLU A 108 -28.34 -4.88 6.37
C GLU A 108 -28.22 -3.73 7.39
N THR A 109 -27.09 -3.03 7.39
CA THR A 109 -26.85 -1.92 8.31
C THR A 109 -27.70 -0.70 7.98
N SER A 110 -27.92 -0.42 6.68
CA SER A 110 -28.68 0.71 6.18
C SER A 110 -30.15 0.64 6.63
N TRP A 111 -30.84 -0.48 6.40
CA TRP A 111 -32.25 -0.59 6.81
C TRP A 111 -32.42 -0.51 8.33
N ARG A 112 -31.46 -1.07 9.10
CA ARG A 112 -31.47 -1.05 10.57
C ARG A 112 -31.24 0.36 11.12
N ALA A 113 -30.34 1.12 10.50
CA ALA A 113 -30.12 2.52 10.82
C ALA A 113 -31.39 3.36 10.54
N ALA A 114 -32.04 3.13 9.41
CA ALA A 114 -33.31 3.79 9.08
C ALA A 114 -34.44 3.45 10.09
N TYR A 115 -34.52 2.19 10.54
CA TYR A 115 -35.44 1.78 11.59
C TYR A 115 -35.19 2.56 12.89
N ASN A 116 -33.93 2.64 13.31
CA ASN A 116 -33.53 3.38 14.51
C ASN A 116 -33.89 4.87 14.44
N ALA A 117 -33.64 5.50 13.29
CA ALA A 117 -33.97 6.90 13.06
C ALA A 117 -35.48 7.15 13.15
N LYS A 118 -36.30 6.31 12.49
CA LYS A 118 -37.77 6.39 12.53
C LYS A 118 -38.33 6.31 13.95
N HIS A 119 -37.73 5.48 14.81
CA HIS A 119 -38.17 5.28 16.20
C HIS A 119 -37.43 6.18 17.21
N LYS A 120 -36.54 7.07 16.75
CA LYS A 120 -35.71 7.97 17.59
C LYS A 120 -35.00 7.23 18.72
N LEU A 121 -34.50 6.02 18.43
CA LEU A 121 -33.84 5.12 19.39
C LEU A 121 -34.69 4.75 20.62
N LYS A 122 -36.02 4.85 20.55
CA LYS A 122 -36.93 4.45 21.63
C LYS A 122 -37.31 2.98 21.51
N GLY A 123 -37.35 2.28 22.65
CA GLY A 123 -37.70 0.85 22.70
C GLY A 123 -36.53 -0.04 22.31
N GLY A 124 -36.82 -1.17 21.65
CA GLY A 124 -35.77 -2.01 21.09
C GLY A 124 -35.05 -1.31 19.94
N ARG A 125 -33.72 -1.42 19.88
CA ARG A 125 -32.87 -0.69 18.93
C ARG A 125 -31.89 -1.62 18.23
N HIS A 126 -31.55 -1.34 16.98
CA HIS A 126 -30.52 -2.09 16.28
C HIS A 126 -29.13 -1.54 16.60
N VAL A 127 -28.20 -2.42 16.93
CA VAL A 127 -26.85 -2.05 17.35
C VAL A 127 -25.82 -2.78 16.50
N ALA A 128 -24.65 -2.18 16.38
CA ALA A 128 -23.45 -2.84 15.88
C ALA A 128 -22.50 -3.11 17.04
N ARG A 129 -22.02 -4.35 17.12
CA ARG A 129 -20.92 -4.75 17.99
C ARG A 129 -19.66 -4.91 17.15
N MET A 130 -18.65 -4.10 17.47
CA MET A 130 -17.38 -4.03 16.75
C MET A 130 -16.25 -4.55 17.64
N GLN A 131 -15.43 -5.44 17.11
CA GLN A 131 -14.24 -5.98 17.79
C GLN A 131 -13.04 -5.87 16.85
N LEU A 132 -12.22 -4.84 17.07
CA LEU A 132 -10.93 -4.65 16.43
C LEU A 132 -9.85 -4.49 17.51
N PRO A 133 -9.57 -5.53 18.32
CA PRO A 133 -8.58 -5.43 19.38
C PRO A 133 -7.16 -5.41 18.80
N MET A 134 -6.47 -4.30 19.00
CA MET A 134 -5.04 -4.16 18.70
C MET A 134 -4.24 -4.38 19.99
N GLN A 135 -3.26 -5.29 19.97
CA GLN A 135 -2.40 -5.56 21.13
C GLN A 135 -1.34 -4.46 21.33
N ALA A 136 -0.85 -3.86 20.24
CA ALA A 136 0.20 -2.86 20.28
C ALA A 136 -0.22 -1.57 20.99
N GLN A 137 0.71 -0.96 21.75
CA GLN A 137 0.52 0.33 22.39
C GLN A 137 1.75 1.22 22.24
N GLY A 138 1.53 2.53 22.11
CA GLY A 138 2.61 3.52 22.03
C GLY A 138 3.30 3.51 20.68
N ASN A 139 4.59 3.17 20.66
CA ASN A 139 5.43 3.22 19.45
C ASN A 139 5.98 1.83 19.08
N SER A 140 6.53 1.72 17.87
CA SER A 140 7.04 0.46 17.30
C SER A 140 8.15 -0.17 18.15
N SER A 141 9.01 0.62 18.79
CA SER A 141 10.07 0.09 19.67
C SER A 141 9.50 -0.63 20.89
N ARG A 142 8.53 0.00 21.56
CA ARG A 142 7.82 -0.61 22.69
C ARG A 142 7.08 -1.87 22.23
N CYS A 143 6.38 -1.75 21.11
CA CYS A 143 5.58 -2.83 20.57
C CYS A 143 6.40 -4.09 20.22
N ILE A 144 7.56 -3.94 19.58
CA ILE A 144 8.49 -5.05 19.31
C ILE A 144 9.04 -5.64 20.61
N THR A 145 9.35 -4.80 21.60
CA THR A 145 9.86 -5.26 22.91
C THR A 145 8.82 -6.09 23.68
N GLU A 146 7.54 -5.76 23.54
CA GLU A 146 6.41 -6.44 24.17
C GLU A 146 5.86 -7.62 23.33
N ASP A 147 6.47 -7.94 22.19
CA ASP A 147 5.99 -8.94 21.21
C ASP A 147 4.53 -8.71 20.76
N ALA A 148 4.09 -7.46 20.73
CA ALA A 148 2.70 -7.07 20.42
C ALA A 148 2.47 -6.71 18.94
N CYS A 149 3.51 -6.76 18.10
CA CYS A 149 3.46 -6.50 16.66
C CYS A 149 4.59 -7.21 15.92
N LEU A 150 4.51 -7.15 14.59
CA LEU A 150 5.56 -7.57 13.66
C LEU A 150 5.97 -6.42 12.73
N PRO A 151 7.19 -6.45 12.18
CA PRO A 151 7.64 -5.45 11.21
C PRO A 151 6.82 -5.51 9.93
N VAL A 152 6.45 -4.36 9.39
CA VAL A 152 5.89 -4.23 8.04
C VAL A 152 7.04 -4.26 7.04
N GLY A 153 6.89 -5.00 5.94
CA GLY A 153 7.86 -5.00 4.85
C GLY A 153 7.80 -6.24 3.98
N GLY A 154 8.64 -6.27 2.95
CA GLY A 154 8.71 -7.36 1.98
C GLY A 154 10.10 -7.48 1.34
N TYR A 155 10.22 -8.36 0.36
CA TYR A 155 11.47 -8.64 -0.34
C TYR A 155 11.53 -7.90 -1.68
N GLY A 156 12.53 -7.03 -1.84
CA GLY A 156 12.86 -6.44 -3.14
C GLY A 156 13.54 -7.45 -4.05
N VAL A 157 13.31 -7.32 -5.35
CA VAL A 157 13.96 -8.15 -6.37
C VAL A 157 14.70 -7.27 -7.36
N TRP A 158 15.86 -7.71 -7.82
CA TRP A 158 16.60 -7.02 -8.85
C TRP A 158 17.27 -7.99 -9.82
N THR A 159 17.57 -7.50 -11.02
CA THR A 159 18.29 -8.23 -12.06
C THR A 159 19.04 -7.26 -12.95
N ALA A 160 19.91 -7.75 -13.84
CA ALA A 160 20.67 -6.91 -14.76
C ALA A 160 20.94 -7.56 -16.12
N LEU A 161 21.07 -6.71 -17.13
CA LEU A 161 21.37 -7.08 -18.51
C LEU A 161 22.52 -6.22 -19.08
N PRO A 162 23.57 -6.82 -19.66
CA PRO A 162 23.93 -8.23 -19.51
C PRO A 162 24.17 -8.58 -18.02
N ALA A 163 24.15 -9.87 -17.70
CA ALA A 163 24.35 -10.33 -16.33
C ALA A 163 25.64 -9.74 -15.72
N ILE A 164 25.55 -9.21 -14.50
CA ILE A 164 26.71 -8.65 -13.81
C ILE A 164 27.65 -9.81 -13.46
N PRO A 165 28.93 -9.79 -13.89
CA PRO A 165 29.87 -10.84 -13.52
C PRO A 165 30.09 -10.84 -12.01
N ASP A 166 30.03 -12.02 -11.37
CA ASP A 166 30.48 -12.12 -9.98
C ASP A 166 32.01 -11.89 -9.96
N ILE A 167 32.43 -10.83 -9.28
CA ILE A 167 33.83 -10.42 -9.14
C ILE A 167 34.74 -11.52 -8.56
N TYR A 168 34.19 -12.52 -7.86
CA TYR A 168 34.95 -13.66 -7.33
C TYR A 168 35.19 -14.77 -8.37
N TYR A 169 34.35 -14.87 -9.40
CA TYR A 169 34.41 -15.92 -10.43
C TYR A 169 34.78 -15.38 -11.81
N ALA A 170 34.65 -14.08 -12.03
CA ALA A 170 34.95 -13.43 -13.30
C ALA A 170 36.37 -12.84 -13.30
N ALA A 171 37.35 -13.63 -13.72
CA ALA A 171 38.75 -13.20 -13.84
C ALA A 171 39.01 -12.14 -14.93
N ASN A 172 38.02 -11.83 -15.80
CA ASN A 172 38.20 -11.00 -17.01
C ASN A 172 37.06 -9.99 -17.31
N GLY A 173 36.15 -9.73 -16.37
CA GLY A 173 35.08 -8.74 -16.57
C GLY A 173 35.50 -7.33 -16.12
N SER A 174 35.48 -6.34 -17.01
CA SER A 174 35.63 -4.94 -16.60
C SER A 174 34.32 -4.39 -16.03
N ALA A 175 34.43 -3.60 -14.95
CA ALA A 175 33.28 -2.88 -14.40
C ALA A 175 32.75 -1.89 -15.45
N ARG A 176 31.43 -1.89 -15.68
CA ARG A 176 30.75 -0.99 -16.62
C ARG A 176 29.87 -0.02 -15.83
N PRO A 177 29.66 1.22 -16.33
CA PRO A 177 28.62 2.09 -15.79
C PRO A 177 27.24 1.41 -15.83
N ILE A 178 26.43 1.68 -14.81
CA ILE A 178 25.11 1.08 -14.62
C ILE A 178 24.03 2.16 -14.77
N THR A 179 23.07 1.87 -15.65
CA THR A 179 21.77 2.55 -15.69
C THR A 179 20.78 1.69 -14.92
N LEU A 180 20.24 2.20 -13.81
CA LEU A 180 19.28 1.49 -12.96
C LEU A 180 17.85 1.95 -13.28
N LEU A 181 16.96 1.01 -13.64
CA LEU A 181 15.52 1.22 -13.69
C LEU A 181 14.88 0.75 -12.39
N LEU A 182 14.13 1.64 -11.74
CA LEU A 182 13.36 1.38 -10.52
C LEU A 182 11.86 1.31 -10.84
N ALA A 183 11.15 0.43 -10.13
CA ALA A 183 9.70 0.40 -10.05
C ALA A 183 9.26 0.08 -8.61
N GLN A 184 8.19 0.71 -8.16
CA GLN A 184 7.58 0.43 -6.86
C GLN A 184 6.65 -0.77 -6.96
N VAL A 185 6.47 -1.50 -5.86
CA VAL A 185 5.59 -2.69 -5.80
C VAL A 185 4.33 -2.41 -4.96
N ASP A 186 4.46 -1.57 -3.93
CA ASP A 186 3.47 -1.44 -2.87
C ASP A 186 2.67 -0.12 -2.88
N SER A 187 1.71 -0.06 -1.97
CA SER A 187 0.79 1.05 -1.72
C SER A 187 0.26 0.96 -0.28
N ALA A 188 -0.49 1.97 0.17
CA ALA A 188 -0.98 2.06 1.54
C ALA A 188 -2.39 2.68 1.64
N SER A 189 -3.43 1.86 1.42
CA SER A 189 -4.83 2.28 1.59
C SER A 189 -5.23 2.41 3.07
N LEU A 190 -6.37 3.04 3.35
CA LEU A 190 -6.93 3.12 4.70
C LEU A 190 -7.31 1.73 5.25
N PHE A 191 -7.82 0.86 4.36
CA PHE A 191 -8.11 -0.54 4.63
C PHE A 191 -7.06 -1.41 3.94
N HIS A 192 -5.96 -1.72 4.62
CA HIS A 192 -4.76 -2.34 4.02
C HIS A 192 -5.01 -3.71 3.36
N ASP A 193 -5.95 -4.51 3.87
CA ASP A 193 -6.37 -5.77 3.24
C ASP A 193 -6.98 -5.59 1.84
N LEU A 194 -7.39 -4.37 1.49
CA LEU A 194 -8.01 -4.00 0.23
C LEU A 194 -7.07 -3.17 -0.67
N THR A 195 -5.78 -3.06 -0.31
CA THR A 195 -4.81 -2.32 -1.12
C THR A 195 -4.61 -3.02 -2.49
N ARG A 196 -4.90 -2.30 -3.59
CA ARG A 196 -4.74 -2.82 -4.98
C ARG A 196 -3.55 -2.26 -5.73
N ALA A 197 -3.32 -0.95 -5.63
CA ALA A 197 -2.17 -0.27 -6.23
C ALA A 197 -2.07 -0.31 -7.77
N ALA A 198 -3.19 -0.51 -8.48
CA ALA A 198 -3.18 -0.71 -9.93
C ALA A 198 -2.53 0.46 -10.69
N SER A 199 -2.97 1.69 -10.40
CA SER A 199 -2.38 2.90 -10.98
C SER A 199 -1.11 3.29 -10.25
N THR A 200 -1.14 3.22 -8.90
CA THR A 200 -0.10 3.72 -8.00
C THR A 200 1.28 3.10 -8.27
N SER A 201 1.39 1.77 -8.24
CA SER A 201 2.67 1.06 -8.33
C SER A 201 2.70 0.02 -9.45
N LEU A 202 1.64 -0.80 -9.58
CA LEU A 202 1.61 -1.93 -10.51
C LEU A 202 1.72 -1.50 -11.99
N SER A 203 1.17 -0.35 -12.36
CA SER A 203 1.30 0.20 -13.72
C SER A 203 2.77 0.40 -14.13
N GLY A 204 3.60 0.94 -13.22
CA GLY A 204 5.03 1.11 -13.45
C GLY A 204 5.77 -0.21 -13.46
N LEU A 205 5.47 -1.10 -12.49
CA LEU A 205 6.06 -2.42 -12.39
C LEU A 205 5.85 -3.27 -13.65
N ILE A 206 4.60 -3.36 -14.13
CA ILE A 206 4.24 -4.08 -15.36
C ILE A 206 5.03 -3.51 -16.55
N SER A 207 5.09 -2.19 -16.68
CA SER A 207 5.80 -1.53 -17.78
C SER A 207 7.31 -1.83 -17.74
N ALA A 208 7.91 -1.83 -16.55
CA ALA A 208 9.32 -2.19 -16.35
C ALA A 208 9.60 -3.67 -16.68
N MET A 209 8.74 -4.59 -16.24
CA MET A 209 8.86 -6.03 -16.53
C MET A 209 8.74 -6.33 -18.03
N VAL A 210 7.81 -5.67 -18.70
CA VAL A 210 7.64 -5.81 -20.16
C VAL A 210 8.83 -5.22 -20.89
N ALA A 211 9.32 -4.04 -20.50
CA ALA A 211 10.52 -3.45 -21.08
C ALA A 211 11.74 -4.36 -20.94
N LEU A 212 11.95 -4.96 -19.76
CA LEU A 212 12.97 -5.97 -19.52
C LEU A 212 12.82 -7.16 -20.47
N SER A 213 11.64 -7.75 -20.56
CA SER A 213 11.36 -8.89 -21.46
C SER A 213 11.62 -8.55 -22.94
N LEU A 214 11.27 -7.34 -23.38
CA LEU A 214 11.53 -6.87 -24.74
C LEU A 214 13.04 -6.75 -25.02
N LEU A 215 13.81 -6.20 -24.08
CA LEU A 215 15.26 -6.08 -24.18
C LEU A 215 15.96 -7.45 -24.22
N VAL A 216 15.51 -8.40 -23.40
CA VAL A 216 16.02 -9.79 -23.44
C VAL A 216 15.76 -10.42 -24.80
N ARG A 217 14.53 -10.32 -25.32
CA ARG A 217 14.14 -10.92 -26.59
C ARG A 217 14.85 -10.30 -27.79
N ALA A 218 15.15 -9.01 -27.75
CA ALA A 218 15.90 -8.33 -28.80
C ALA A 218 17.36 -8.81 -28.88
N ASN A 219 17.89 -9.38 -27.79
CA ASN A 219 19.20 -10.04 -27.75
C ASN A 219 20.39 -9.17 -28.21
N ALA A 220 20.30 -7.85 -28.03
CA ALA A 220 21.36 -6.89 -28.35
C ALA A 220 22.33 -6.63 -27.17
N THR A 221 22.12 -7.29 -26.03
CA THR A 221 22.80 -6.99 -24.75
C THR A 221 24.30 -7.28 -24.78
N ALA A 222 24.77 -8.13 -25.70
CA ALA A 222 26.18 -8.46 -25.86
C ALA A 222 27.03 -7.27 -26.33
N THR A 223 26.44 -6.32 -27.07
CA THR A 223 27.12 -5.13 -27.61
C THR A 223 26.94 -3.89 -26.73
N TYR A 224 26.26 -4.02 -25.57
CA TYR A 224 26.07 -2.90 -24.66
C TYR A 224 27.38 -2.51 -23.97
N GLU A 225 27.68 -1.22 -23.96
CA GLU A 225 28.83 -0.66 -23.25
C GLU A 225 28.52 -0.39 -21.76
N ARG A 226 27.26 -0.59 -21.38
CA ARG A 226 26.70 -0.32 -20.05
C ARG A 226 25.91 -1.52 -19.56
N GLN A 227 25.74 -1.60 -18.24
CA GLN A 227 24.78 -2.53 -17.66
C GLN A 227 23.46 -1.81 -17.42
N LEU A 228 22.37 -2.51 -17.71
CA LEU A 228 21.01 -2.12 -17.36
C LEU A 228 20.60 -2.94 -16.14
N ALA A 229 20.48 -2.31 -14.98
CA ALA A 229 19.94 -2.94 -13.80
C ALA A 229 18.45 -2.62 -13.66
N PHE A 230 17.67 -3.53 -13.11
CA PHE A 230 16.24 -3.39 -12.87
C PHE A 230 15.98 -3.78 -11.43
N ALA A 231 15.25 -2.95 -10.66
CA ALA A 231 14.85 -3.28 -9.30
C ALA A 231 13.37 -2.96 -9.07
N ALA A 232 12.67 -3.92 -8.47
CA ALA A 232 11.32 -3.75 -7.97
C ALA A 232 11.37 -3.64 -6.44
N LEU A 233 10.90 -2.52 -5.91
CA LEU A 233 11.09 -2.12 -4.52
C LEU A 233 9.75 -2.12 -3.76
N PRO A 234 9.61 -2.98 -2.73
CA PRO A 234 8.49 -2.90 -1.79
C PRO A 234 8.79 -1.99 -0.60
N GLY A 235 7.74 -1.51 0.04
CA GLY A 235 7.79 -0.62 1.20
C GLY A 235 8.06 0.84 0.84
N GLU A 236 7.87 1.23 -0.42
CA GLU A 236 8.06 2.62 -0.83
C GLU A 236 6.97 3.53 -0.28
N ALA A 237 5.73 3.03 -0.09
CA ALA A 237 4.65 3.77 0.56
C ALA A 237 4.83 3.91 2.09
N PHE A 238 5.85 3.25 2.65
CA PHE A 238 6.14 3.20 4.07
C PHE A 238 7.47 3.90 4.36
N GLY A 239 7.60 5.14 3.89
CA GLY A 239 8.81 5.95 4.10
C GLY A 239 10.02 5.40 3.36
N TYR A 240 9.82 4.85 2.15
CA TYR A 240 10.89 4.38 1.26
C TYR A 240 11.80 3.30 1.86
N MET A 241 11.25 2.36 2.63
CA MET A 241 12.09 1.36 3.29
C MET A 241 12.85 0.47 2.29
N GLY A 242 12.30 0.19 1.11
CA GLY A 242 12.90 -0.67 0.09
C GLY A 242 14.12 -0.03 -0.56
N SER A 243 14.01 1.19 -1.05
CA SER A 243 15.10 1.93 -1.68
C SER A 243 16.22 2.28 -0.68
N LYS A 244 15.88 2.67 0.55
CA LYS A 244 16.87 2.87 1.61
C LYS A 244 17.59 1.58 1.97
N ARG A 245 16.87 0.45 2.04
CA ARG A 245 17.46 -0.86 2.27
C ARG A 245 18.43 -1.22 1.15
N LEU A 246 18.03 -1.08 -0.11
CA LEU A 246 18.89 -1.35 -1.26
C LEU A 246 20.18 -0.53 -1.21
N LEU A 247 20.09 0.77 -0.94
CA LEU A 247 21.25 1.66 -0.81
C LEU A 247 22.15 1.26 0.36
N TYR A 248 21.58 0.83 1.49
CA TYR A 248 22.36 0.35 2.63
C TYR A 248 23.09 -0.95 2.32
N GLU A 249 22.45 -1.89 1.61
CA GLU A 249 23.08 -3.13 1.15
C GLU A 249 24.26 -2.85 0.23
N MET A 250 24.13 -1.86 -0.67
CA MET A 250 25.24 -1.40 -1.52
C MET A 250 26.38 -0.81 -0.69
N ALA A 251 26.07 -0.02 0.34
CA ALA A 251 27.07 0.53 1.24
C ALA A 251 27.80 -0.54 2.06
N LEU A 252 27.12 -1.64 2.41
CA LEU A 252 27.71 -2.80 3.07
C LEU A 252 28.45 -3.73 2.11
N ASN A 253 28.29 -3.56 0.79
CA ASN A 253 28.73 -4.49 -0.23
C ASN A 253 28.28 -5.93 0.06
N SER A 254 26.99 -6.08 0.39
CA SER A 254 26.45 -7.37 0.81
C SER A 254 26.35 -8.35 -0.36
N THR A 255 26.13 -9.63 -0.02
CA THR A 255 26.00 -10.68 -1.03
C THR A 255 24.76 -10.51 -1.90
N PHE A 256 23.71 -9.85 -1.40
CA PHE A 256 22.45 -9.63 -2.12
C PHE A 256 22.57 -8.65 -3.29
N VAL A 257 23.50 -7.69 -3.21
CA VAL A 257 23.70 -6.65 -4.24
C VAL A 257 25.05 -6.80 -4.93
N ARG A 258 25.64 -8.00 -4.88
CA ARG A 258 26.99 -8.22 -5.39
C ARG A 258 27.08 -7.82 -6.87
N GLY A 259 28.04 -6.93 -7.15
CA GLY A 259 28.25 -6.35 -8.47
C GLY A 259 27.36 -5.13 -8.80
N LEU A 260 26.18 -5.02 -8.18
CA LEU A 260 25.35 -3.82 -8.22
C LEU A 260 25.91 -2.78 -7.24
N SER A 261 26.95 -2.07 -7.67
CA SER A 261 27.63 -1.05 -6.85
C SER A 261 27.10 0.36 -7.13
N LEU A 262 26.83 1.11 -6.06
CA LEU A 262 26.43 2.52 -6.15
C LEU A 262 27.49 3.39 -6.85
N ASP A 263 28.76 3.02 -6.80
CA ASP A 263 29.82 3.77 -7.49
C ASP A 263 29.68 3.70 -9.01
N LEU A 264 29.23 2.56 -9.54
CA LEU A 264 29.03 2.32 -10.96
C LEU A 264 27.69 2.88 -11.47
N ILE A 265 26.73 3.13 -10.58
CA ILE A 265 25.43 3.70 -10.95
C ILE A 265 25.61 5.20 -11.18
N ASP A 266 25.58 5.63 -12.45
CA ASP A 266 25.63 7.03 -12.85
C ASP A 266 24.27 7.56 -13.37
N GLN A 267 23.34 6.65 -13.66
CA GLN A 267 22.00 6.95 -14.15
C GLN A 267 20.94 6.15 -13.41
N VAL A 268 19.88 6.82 -12.95
CA VAL A 268 18.71 6.17 -12.35
C VAL A 268 17.45 6.69 -13.03
N LEU A 269 16.68 5.76 -13.60
CA LEU A 269 15.34 6.01 -14.10
C LEU A 269 14.35 5.34 -13.16
N GLU A 270 13.22 5.98 -12.87
CA GLU A 270 12.10 5.34 -12.19
C GLU A 270 10.85 5.45 -13.05
N VAL A 271 10.01 4.41 -13.02
CA VAL A 271 8.70 4.43 -13.65
C VAL A 271 7.62 4.23 -12.58
N GLY A 272 6.62 5.11 -12.58
CA GLY A 272 5.49 5.04 -11.67
C GLY A 272 4.30 5.82 -12.21
N GLN A 273 3.08 5.37 -11.91
CA GLN A 273 1.83 5.98 -12.41
C GLN A 273 1.87 6.25 -13.92
N VAL A 274 1.90 5.19 -14.73
CA VAL A 274 1.91 5.29 -16.21
C VAL A 274 0.64 4.74 -16.85
N GLY A 275 -0.25 4.15 -16.06
CA GLY A 275 -1.44 3.45 -16.55
C GLY A 275 -2.48 4.36 -17.22
N GLY A 276 -2.52 5.63 -16.84
CA GLY A 276 -3.46 6.63 -17.33
C GLY A 276 -2.95 7.47 -18.50
N ALA A 277 -1.80 7.16 -19.10
CA ALA A 277 -1.20 8.01 -20.14
C ALA A 277 -2.00 8.06 -21.45
N TRP A 278 -2.80 7.04 -21.75
CA TRP A 278 -3.54 6.93 -23.01
C TRP A 278 -4.66 7.97 -23.11
N ASN A 279 -4.59 8.81 -24.14
CA ASN A 279 -5.63 9.77 -24.48
C ASN A 279 -6.40 9.28 -25.71
N THR A 280 -7.65 8.88 -25.50
CA THR A 280 -8.54 8.38 -26.55
C THR A 280 -8.92 9.42 -27.59
N ALA A 281 -8.92 10.72 -27.23
CA ALA A 281 -9.30 11.80 -28.15
C ALA A 281 -8.25 12.04 -29.25
N VAL A 282 -6.97 11.83 -28.94
CA VAL A 282 -5.85 12.00 -29.88
C VAL A 282 -5.16 10.69 -30.26
N ASN A 283 -5.63 9.56 -29.72
CA ASN A 283 -5.08 8.22 -29.96
C ASN A 283 -3.56 8.15 -29.68
N GLN A 284 -3.15 8.78 -28.57
CA GLN A 284 -1.75 8.95 -28.19
C GLN A 284 -1.59 8.79 -26.66
N SER A 285 -0.52 8.12 -26.23
CA SER A 285 -0.05 8.12 -24.85
C SER A 285 0.83 9.33 -24.58
N ASN A 286 0.53 10.11 -23.54
CA ASN A 286 1.34 11.25 -23.12
C ASN A 286 2.06 10.95 -21.81
N PHE A 287 3.39 11.02 -21.84
CA PHE A 287 4.23 10.82 -20.66
C PHE A 287 5.03 12.07 -20.32
N TYR A 288 5.28 12.24 -19.04
CA TYR A 288 6.06 13.33 -18.48
C TYR A 288 7.37 12.82 -17.87
N LEU A 289 8.44 13.51 -18.20
CA LEU A 289 9.81 13.21 -17.79
C LEU A 289 10.23 14.19 -16.70
N HIS A 290 10.14 13.75 -15.45
CA HIS A 290 10.46 14.57 -14.28
C HIS A 290 11.94 14.44 -13.94
N THR A 291 12.61 15.57 -13.75
CA THR A 291 14.03 15.62 -13.37
C THR A 291 14.24 16.68 -12.30
N GLN A 292 15.36 16.62 -11.57
CA GLN A 292 15.73 17.73 -10.70
C GLN A 292 16.17 18.95 -11.53
N PRO A 293 15.75 20.17 -11.16
CA PRO A 293 16.19 21.37 -11.86
C PRO A 293 17.72 21.49 -11.88
N PRO A 294 18.30 21.93 -13.00
CA PRO A 294 19.74 22.13 -13.12
C PRO A 294 20.20 23.22 -12.13
N GLY A 295 21.03 22.84 -11.17
CA GLY A 295 21.48 23.74 -10.08
C GLY A 295 22.82 23.36 -9.49
N GLY A 296 23.64 22.58 -10.21
CA GLY A 296 25.00 22.16 -9.82
C GLY A 296 25.07 21.07 -8.74
N ARG A 297 24.02 20.88 -7.93
CA ARG A 297 23.94 19.83 -6.91
C ARG A 297 23.64 18.44 -7.50
N PHE A 298 22.77 18.38 -8.51
CA PHE A 298 22.28 17.13 -9.06
C PHE A 298 22.95 16.79 -10.40
N GLY A 299 23.09 15.50 -10.69
CA GLY A 299 23.62 15.02 -11.97
C GLY A 299 22.79 15.49 -13.16
N ASP A 300 23.47 15.71 -14.29
CA ASP A 300 22.83 16.20 -15.52
C ASP A 300 21.95 15.12 -16.18
N ALA A 301 20.64 15.36 -16.19
CA ALA A 301 19.66 14.46 -16.79
C ALA A 301 19.42 14.69 -18.30
N ALA A 302 20.13 15.61 -18.96
CA ALA A 302 19.93 15.94 -20.38
C ALA A 302 20.04 14.71 -21.30
N LYS A 303 20.98 13.80 -21.01
CA LYS A 303 21.11 12.54 -21.76
C LYS A 303 19.87 11.65 -21.61
N LEU A 304 19.33 11.54 -20.40
CA LEU A 304 18.12 10.75 -20.14
C LEU A 304 16.91 11.31 -20.88
N LEU A 305 16.72 12.64 -20.79
CA LEU A 305 15.65 13.35 -21.49
C LEU A 305 15.76 13.15 -23.01
N SER A 306 16.95 13.38 -23.58
CA SER A 306 17.17 13.22 -25.03
C SER A 306 16.92 11.79 -25.52
N ALA A 307 17.30 10.78 -24.73
CA ALA A 307 17.10 9.38 -25.06
C ALA A 307 15.60 9.02 -25.06
N ALA A 308 14.85 9.46 -24.05
CA ALA A 308 13.41 9.23 -23.95
C ALA A 308 12.62 9.97 -25.04
N GLN A 309 12.94 11.24 -25.30
CA GLN A 309 12.29 12.01 -26.37
C GLN A 309 12.57 11.41 -27.75
N SER A 310 13.81 10.96 -28.01
CA SER A 310 14.16 10.29 -29.26
C SER A 310 13.47 8.93 -29.40
N ALA A 311 13.34 8.18 -28.29
CA ALA A 311 12.63 6.91 -28.25
C ALA A 311 11.13 7.04 -28.52
N ALA A 312 10.51 8.17 -28.15
CA ALA A 312 9.11 8.44 -28.43
C ALA A 312 8.84 8.68 -29.94
N THR A 313 9.80 9.24 -30.68
CA THR A 313 9.63 9.61 -32.10
C THR A 313 9.98 8.50 -33.10
N THR A 314 10.56 7.38 -32.65
CA THR A 314 11.24 6.43 -33.54
C THR A 314 10.34 5.68 -34.52
N GLU A 315 9.04 5.44 -34.22
CA GLU A 315 8.18 4.64 -35.12
C GLU A 315 6.68 4.97 -35.13
N SER A 316 6.17 5.76 -34.17
CA SER A 316 4.72 6.01 -34.13
C SER A 316 4.38 7.31 -33.44
N ALA A 317 3.55 8.13 -34.10
CA ALA A 317 2.95 9.32 -33.51
C ALA A 317 1.99 9.04 -32.33
N THR A 318 1.98 7.81 -31.80
CA THR A 318 1.11 7.36 -30.70
C THR A 318 1.76 7.49 -29.33
N VAL A 319 3.03 7.89 -29.24
CA VAL A 319 3.70 8.15 -27.95
C VAL A 319 4.29 9.55 -27.95
N ASN A 320 3.93 10.35 -26.94
CA ASN A 320 4.59 11.61 -26.60
C ASN A 320 5.34 11.44 -25.28
N ALA A 321 6.54 12.00 -25.20
CA ALA A 321 7.32 12.08 -23.97
C ALA A 321 7.92 13.49 -23.88
N GLU A 322 7.47 14.27 -22.90
CA GLU A 322 7.90 15.66 -22.74
C GLU A 322 8.49 15.93 -21.36
N PRO A 323 9.44 16.88 -21.23
CA PRO A 323 9.93 17.30 -19.93
C PRO A 323 8.75 17.82 -19.09
N ALA A 324 8.70 17.42 -17.82
CA ALA A 324 7.73 17.94 -16.89
C ALA A 324 7.90 19.46 -16.69
N SER A 325 6.83 20.13 -16.28
CA SER A 325 6.78 21.57 -16.12
C SER A 325 7.90 22.08 -15.20
N PRO A 326 8.59 23.16 -15.58
CA PRO A 326 9.61 23.79 -14.73
C PRO A 326 9.02 24.45 -13.48
N THR A 327 7.69 24.53 -13.36
CA THR A 327 7.01 24.99 -12.13
C THR A 327 7.00 23.94 -11.03
N ASN A 328 7.31 22.68 -11.35
CA ASN A 328 7.40 21.62 -10.37
C ASN A 328 8.66 21.82 -9.51
N PRO A 329 8.62 21.46 -8.21
CA PRO A 329 9.75 21.66 -7.31
C PRO A 329 10.92 20.70 -7.58
N GLY A 330 10.68 19.67 -8.40
CA GLY A 330 11.63 18.62 -8.76
C GLY A 330 10.89 17.36 -9.16
N ILE A 331 11.49 16.20 -8.87
CA ILE A 331 10.86 14.90 -9.13
C ILE A 331 9.68 14.63 -8.18
N PRO A 332 8.63 13.91 -8.60
CA PRO A 332 7.54 13.48 -7.73
C PRO A 332 8.02 12.47 -6.66
N PRO A 333 7.23 12.20 -5.61
CA PRO A 333 7.51 11.17 -4.62
C PRO A 333 7.90 9.85 -5.29
N SER A 334 9.13 9.41 -5.06
CA SER A 334 9.75 8.31 -5.81
C SER A 334 10.97 7.75 -5.08
N SER A 335 11.31 6.49 -5.31
CA SER A 335 12.52 5.84 -4.79
C SER A 335 13.79 6.63 -5.16
N LEU A 336 13.80 7.28 -6.32
CA LEU A 336 14.86 8.16 -6.81
C LEU A 336 15.22 9.28 -5.81
N MET A 337 14.28 9.75 -4.98
CA MET A 337 14.57 10.74 -3.94
C MET A 337 15.71 10.29 -2.99
N ASN A 338 15.74 9.00 -2.64
CA ASN A 338 16.76 8.45 -1.76
C ASN A 338 18.11 8.31 -2.46
N PHE A 339 18.12 7.91 -3.73
CA PHE A 339 19.34 7.86 -4.54
C PHE A 339 19.96 9.24 -4.68
N LEU A 340 19.16 10.28 -4.97
CA LEU A 340 19.65 11.66 -5.09
C LEU A 340 20.10 12.26 -3.75
N ARG A 341 19.67 11.70 -2.62
CA ARG A 341 20.17 12.11 -1.31
C ARG A 341 21.51 11.48 -0.98
N VAL A 342 21.67 10.18 -1.27
CA VAL A 342 22.92 9.44 -1.01
C VAL A 342 24.01 9.79 -2.02
N LYS A 343 23.67 9.87 -3.31
CA LYS A 343 24.56 10.21 -4.42
C LYS A 343 23.93 11.28 -5.32
N PRO A 344 23.96 12.56 -4.93
CA PRO A 344 23.37 13.66 -5.70
C PRO A 344 23.88 13.77 -7.14
N SER A 345 25.12 13.31 -7.41
CA SER A 345 25.73 13.34 -8.73
C SER A 345 25.11 12.39 -9.77
N VAL A 346 24.21 11.49 -9.36
CA VAL A 346 23.46 10.63 -10.28
C VAL A 346 22.56 11.47 -11.19
N ALA A 347 22.54 11.16 -12.48
CA ALA A 347 21.52 11.66 -13.40
C ALA A 347 20.21 10.90 -13.14
N GLY A 348 19.17 11.62 -12.73
CA GLY A 348 17.90 11.04 -12.30
C GLY A 348 16.72 11.49 -13.16
N MET A 349 15.82 10.57 -13.50
CA MET A 349 14.56 10.87 -14.19
C MET A 349 13.41 9.97 -13.72
N VAL A 350 12.21 10.52 -13.54
CA VAL A 350 10.98 9.75 -13.28
C VAL A 350 10.03 9.87 -14.47
N LEU A 351 9.58 8.73 -15.01
CA LEU A 351 8.59 8.63 -16.08
C LEU A 351 7.20 8.41 -15.47
N THR A 352 6.24 9.29 -15.80
CA THR A 352 4.86 9.23 -15.28
C THR A 352 3.83 9.64 -16.33
N ASP A 353 2.53 9.49 -16.03
CA ASP A 353 1.38 9.94 -16.84
C ASP A 353 0.83 11.33 -16.46
N PHE A 354 1.53 12.05 -15.57
CA PHE A 354 1.08 13.35 -15.06
C PHE A 354 2.19 14.40 -15.04
N ASP A 355 1.81 15.67 -15.17
CA ASP A 355 2.75 16.80 -15.17
C ASP A 355 2.92 17.41 -13.77
N THR A 356 1.90 18.06 -13.23
CA THR A 356 2.01 18.85 -11.98
C THR A 356 1.37 18.17 -10.78
N ALA A 357 0.39 17.29 -10.99
CA ALA A 357 -0.27 16.57 -9.92
C ALA A 357 -0.76 15.22 -10.44
N PHE A 358 -0.88 14.24 -9.55
CA PHE A 358 -1.31 12.88 -9.90
C PHE A 358 -2.62 12.90 -10.67
N LYS A 359 -2.64 12.15 -11.78
CA LYS A 359 -3.83 12.00 -12.62
C LYS A 359 -4.85 11.06 -11.98
N THR A 360 -4.38 10.05 -11.24
CA THR A 360 -5.27 9.11 -10.56
C THR A 360 -5.99 9.79 -9.37
N PRO A 361 -7.32 9.67 -9.27
CA PRO A 361 -8.06 10.17 -8.11
C PRO A 361 -7.94 9.25 -6.88
N TYR A 362 -7.30 8.08 -7.05
CA TYR A 362 -7.26 6.98 -6.08
C TYR A 362 -5.83 6.61 -5.67
N PHE A 363 -4.92 7.59 -5.57
CA PHE A 363 -3.54 7.31 -5.16
C PHE A 363 -3.53 6.69 -3.75
N GLN A 364 -2.89 5.52 -3.59
CA GLN A 364 -2.88 4.78 -2.32
C GLN A 364 -4.27 4.62 -1.68
N SER A 365 -5.21 4.14 -2.49
CA SER A 365 -6.61 3.92 -2.12
C SER A 365 -7.01 2.46 -2.34
N GLU A 366 -7.98 1.99 -1.56
CA GLU A 366 -8.71 0.74 -1.81
C GLU A 366 -9.48 0.78 -3.14
N TYR A 367 -9.79 1.97 -3.67
CA TYR A 367 -10.47 2.16 -4.96
C TYR A 367 -9.50 2.23 -6.16
N ASP A 368 -8.19 2.02 -5.96
CA ASP A 368 -7.20 1.94 -7.04
C ASP A 368 -7.24 0.59 -7.77
N GLU A 369 -8.43 0.24 -8.28
CA GLU A 369 -8.75 -1.06 -8.90
C GLU A 369 -8.41 -1.12 -10.40
N GLY A 370 -7.75 -0.08 -10.92
CA GLY A 370 -7.26 -0.05 -12.30
C GLY A 370 -8.23 0.53 -13.33
N PHE A 371 -9.31 1.22 -12.91
CA PHE A 371 -10.27 1.86 -13.82
C PHE A 371 -9.61 2.82 -14.83
N ASN A 372 -8.55 3.54 -14.41
CA ASN A 372 -7.79 4.45 -15.27
C ASN A 372 -6.57 3.82 -15.93
N VAL A 373 -6.34 2.51 -15.75
CA VAL A 373 -5.18 1.79 -16.29
C VAL A 373 -5.57 1.16 -17.63
N THR A 374 -4.84 1.51 -18.69
CA THR A 374 -5.08 0.93 -20.02
C THR A 374 -3.91 0.09 -20.51
N VAL A 375 -4.21 -1.03 -21.17
CA VAL A 375 -3.19 -1.88 -21.82
C VAL A 375 -2.36 -1.09 -22.84
N LEU A 376 -2.96 -0.10 -23.52
CA LEU A 376 -2.27 0.75 -24.47
C LEU A 376 -1.22 1.64 -23.79
N ALA A 377 -1.59 2.32 -22.71
CA ALA A 377 -0.65 3.14 -21.94
C ALA A 377 0.53 2.32 -21.41
N LEU A 378 0.26 1.16 -20.82
CA LEU A 378 1.31 0.27 -20.29
C LEU A 378 2.23 -0.27 -21.38
N ALA A 379 1.67 -0.68 -22.53
CA ALA A 379 2.47 -1.15 -23.66
C ALA A 379 3.34 -0.04 -24.26
N ASP A 380 2.78 1.16 -24.38
CA ASP A 380 3.51 2.33 -24.89
C ASP A 380 4.62 2.76 -23.93
N ALA A 381 4.37 2.75 -22.61
CA ALA A 381 5.38 2.99 -21.58
C ALA A 381 6.51 1.95 -21.64
N ALA A 382 6.17 0.66 -21.76
CA ALA A 382 7.16 -0.42 -21.86
C ALA A 382 8.04 -0.30 -23.11
N LEU A 383 7.46 0.05 -24.26
CA LEU A 383 8.19 0.29 -25.51
C LEU A 383 9.10 1.52 -25.39
N LEU A 384 8.60 2.61 -24.80
CA LEU A 384 9.37 3.82 -24.53
C LEU A 384 10.57 3.52 -23.62
N LEU A 385 10.35 2.82 -22.51
CA LEU A 385 11.39 2.41 -21.58
C LEU A 385 12.44 1.51 -22.25
N ALA A 386 12.00 0.48 -23.00
CA ALA A 386 12.91 -0.42 -23.69
C ALA A 386 13.82 0.33 -24.68
N ARG A 387 13.25 1.21 -25.52
CA ARG A 387 14.03 2.01 -26.47
C ARG A 387 14.96 3.00 -25.76
N THR A 388 14.48 3.65 -24.70
CA THR A 388 15.28 4.60 -23.91
C THR A 388 16.49 3.89 -23.31
N LEU A 389 16.28 2.79 -22.61
CA LEU A 389 17.35 2.02 -21.96
C LEU A 389 18.32 1.42 -22.98
N HIS A 390 17.81 0.89 -24.09
CA HIS A 390 18.64 0.38 -25.18
C HIS A 390 19.54 1.47 -25.75
N SER A 391 18.99 2.65 -26.06
CA SER A 391 19.75 3.80 -26.57
C SER A 391 20.81 4.25 -25.58
N LEU A 392 20.48 4.29 -24.29
CA LEU A 392 21.43 4.64 -23.25
C LEU A 392 22.59 3.65 -23.18
N ALA A 393 22.33 2.34 -23.35
CA ALA A 393 23.30 1.25 -23.23
C ALA A 393 24.06 0.89 -24.51
N ALA A 394 23.57 1.32 -25.67
CA ALA A 394 24.11 0.96 -26.98
C ALA A 394 25.55 1.45 -27.18
N GLY A 395 26.43 0.56 -27.65
CA GLY A 395 27.72 0.92 -28.22
C GLY A 395 27.62 1.14 -29.74
N PRO A 396 28.72 1.53 -30.42
CA PRO A 396 28.74 1.82 -31.86
C PRO A 396 28.31 0.64 -32.75
N ALA A 397 28.47 -0.60 -32.26
CA ALA A 397 28.11 -1.83 -32.97
C ALA A 397 26.70 -2.36 -32.60
N THR A 398 25.98 -1.68 -31.71
CA THR A 398 24.64 -2.12 -31.30
C THR A 398 23.63 -1.85 -32.41
N PRO A 399 22.88 -2.87 -32.87
CA PRO A 399 21.85 -2.68 -33.88
C PRO A 399 20.67 -1.87 -33.33
N ALA A 400 19.90 -1.26 -34.22
CA ALA A 400 18.64 -0.62 -33.82
C ALA A 400 17.69 -1.62 -33.13
N LEU A 401 16.94 -1.14 -32.15
CA LEU A 401 16.01 -1.97 -31.39
C LEU A 401 14.68 -2.15 -32.14
N GLU A 402 14.52 -3.31 -32.76
CA GLU A 402 13.27 -3.73 -33.39
C GLU A 402 12.31 -4.33 -32.36
N LEU A 403 11.17 -3.68 -32.13
CA LEU A 403 10.18 -4.10 -31.13
C LEU A 403 8.82 -4.44 -31.75
N ASN A 404 8.29 -5.60 -31.41
CA ASN A 404 6.93 -5.99 -31.80
C ASN A 404 5.90 -5.42 -30.80
N ARG A 405 5.26 -4.30 -31.18
CA ARG A 405 4.20 -3.65 -30.38
C ARG A 405 3.04 -4.59 -30.04
N THR A 406 2.63 -5.45 -30.98
CA THR A 406 1.54 -6.40 -30.76
C THR A 406 1.91 -7.42 -29.69
N ALA A 407 3.14 -7.96 -29.74
CA ALA A 407 3.63 -8.88 -28.71
C ALA A 407 3.75 -8.20 -27.34
N ALA A 408 4.19 -6.92 -27.30
CA ALA A 408 4.22 -6.14 -26.07
C ALA A 408 2.82 -5.98 -25.47
N ARG A 409 1.80 -5.66 -26.28
CA ARG A 409 0.39 -5.56 -25.84
C ARG A 409 -0.14 -6.87 -25.26
N PHE A 410 0.14 -8.00 -25.90
CA PHE A 410 -0.27 -9.31 -25.37
C PHE A 410 0.39 -9.60 -24.02
N LEU A 411 1.70 -9.35 -23.90
CA LEU A 411 2.40 -9.57 -22.63
C LEU A 411 1.89 -8.64 -21.51
N VAL A 412 1.58 -7.38 -21.83
CA VAL A 412 0.94 -6.45 -20.89
C VAL A 412 -0.43 -6.99 -20.47
N ALA A 413 -1.27 -7.40 -21.42
CA ALA A 413 -2.60 -7.91 -21.11
C ALA A 413 -2.52 -9.14 -20.19
N ASP A 414 -1.60 -10.07 -20.46
CA ASP A 414 -1.38 -11.24 -19.62
C ASP A 414 -0.98 -10.83 -18.19
N LEU A 415 -0.05 -9.89 -18.02
CA LEU A 415 0.37 -9.41 -16.70
C LEU A 415 -0.72 -8.64 -15.97
N VAL A 416 -1.52 -7.83 -16.67
CA VAL A 416 -2.67 -7.10 -16.09
C VAL A 416 -3.71 -8.07 -15.55
N VAL A 417 -4.01 -9.14 -16.29
CA VAL A 417 -4.93 -10.20 -15.84
C VAL A 417 -4.44 -10.88 -14.56
N CYS A 418 -3.12 -11.04 -14.41
CA CYS A 418 -2.52 -11.67 -13.23
C CYS A 418 -2.42 -10.75 -12.02
N LEU A 419 -2.01 -9.49 -12.23
CA LEU A 419 -1.57 -8.60 -11.16
C LEU A 419 -2.62 -7.57 -10.75
N ILE A 420 -3.51 -7.15 -11.66
CA ILE A 420 -4.50 -6.08 -11.40
C ILE A 420 -5.90 -6.64 -11.20
N LEU A 421 -6.32 -7.60 -12.03
CA LEU A 421 -7.69 -8.13 -11.94
C LEU A 421 -7.87 -9.08 -10.76
N ASP A 422 -9.02 -8.99 -10.11
CA ASP A 422 -9.40 -9.88 -8.99
C ASP A 422 -9.58 -11.33 -9.39
N GLU A 423 -10.18 -11.55 -10.56
CA GLU A 423 -10.40 -12.87 -11.12
C GLU A 423 -9.90 -12.91 -12.57
N PRO A 424 -9.00 -13.87 -12.92
CA PRO A 424 -8.46 -14.93 -12.08
C PRO A 424 -7.33 -14.48 -11.13
N GLY A 425 -6.82 -13.24 -11.23
CA GLY A 425 -5.67 -12.78 -10.44
C GLY A 425 -4.45 -13.69 -10.59
N MET A 426 -3.74 -13.97 -9.51
CA MET A 426 -2.57 -14.87 -9.49
C MET A 426 -2.87 -16.33 -9.83
N ARG A 427 -4.14 -16.69 -10.08
CA ARG A 427 -4.52 -17.98 -10.67
C ARG A 427 -4.52 -17.93 -12.21
N CYS A 428 -4.11 -16.82 -12.82
CA CYS A 428 -3.94 -16.71 -14.26
C CYS A 428 -2.93 -17.77 -14.78
N PRO A 429 -3.03 -18.17 -16.07
CA PRO A 429 -2.11 -19.17 -16.64
C PRO A 429 -0.63 -18.81 -16.52
N THR A 430 -0.29 -17.54 -16.69
CA THR A 430 1.11 -17.06 -16.63
C THR A 430 1.71 -17.21 -15.24
N ALA A 431 0.97 -16.82 -14.20
CA ALA A 431 1.43 -17.00 -12.82
C ALA A 431 1.53 -18.49 -12.46
N ALA A 432 0.53 -19.29 -12.83
CA ALA A 432 0.55 -20.74 -12.61
C ALA A 432 1.74 -21.44 -13.27
N ALA A 433 2.21 -20.95 -14.43
CA ALA A 433 3.38 -21.49 -15.11
C ALA A 433 4.72 -21.06 -14.47
N LEU A 434 4.75 -19.96 -13.72
CA LEU A 434 5.96 -19.40 -13.11
C LEU A 434 6.11 -19.72 -11.63
N MET A 435 5.00 -19.96 -10.92
CA MET A 435 5.00 -20.25 -9.49
C MET A 435 5.40 -21.70 -9.21
N SER A 436 6.12 -21.91 -8.10
CA SER A 436 6.40 -23.25 -7.59
C SER A 436 5.09 -23.95 -7.20
N PRO A 437 4.92 -25.26 -7.48
CA PRO A 437 3.74 -26.00 -7.05
C PRO A 437 3.52 -26.03 -5.53
N ASP A 438 4.56 -25.72 -4.74
CA ASP A 438 4.49 -25.67 -3.27
C ASP A 438 3.95 -24.34 -2.70
N ILE A 439 3.67 -23.34 -3.55
CA ILE A 439 3.02 -22.10 -3.13
C ILE A 439 1.50 -22.33 -3.20
N GLU A 440 0.90 -22.69 -2.08
CA GLU A 440 -0.56 -22.70 -1.96
C GLU A 440 -1.09 -21.26 -2.01
N ILE A 441 -1.76 -20.90 -3.12
CA ILE A 441 -2.60 -19.70 -3.17
C ILE A 441 -3.83 -20.00 -2.32
N PHE A 442 -3.79 -19.62 -1.04
CA PHE A 442 -4.93 -19.77 -0.14
C PHE A 442 -6.09 -18.90 -0.63
N TYR A 443 -7.18 -19.55 -1.04
CA TYR A 443 -8.41 -18.91 -1.48
C TYR A 443 -9.57 -19.52 -0.69
N ASP A 444 -10.10 -18.76 0.25
CA ASP A 444 -11.24 -19.17 1.07
C ASP A 444 -12.61 -18.82 0.44
N GLY A 445 -12.61 -18.35 -0.81
CA GLY A 445 -13.81 -17.87 -1.50
C GLY A 445 -14.26 -16.47 -1.07
N THR A 446 -13.52 -15.80 -0.18
CA THR A 446 -13.87 -14.47 0.35
C THR A 446 -12.80 -13.40 0.12
N SER A 447 -11.56 -13.82 -0.20
CA SER A 447 -10.43 -12.96 -0.57
C SER A 447 -10.14 -13.03 -2.07
N SER A 448 -9.72 -11.92 -2.68
CA SER A 448 -9.37 -11.85 -4.11
C SER A 448 -8.09 -12.66 -4.41
N ALA A 449 -8.02 -13.27 -5.60
CA ALA A 449 -6.79 -13.92 -6.08
C ALA A 449 -5.76 -12.89 -6.61
N ALA A 450 -6.10 -11.60 -6.70
CA ALA A 450 -5.17 -10.55 -7.08
C ALA A 450 -4.05 -10.37 -6.06
N VAL A 451 -2.90 -9.89 -6.55
CA VAL A 451 -1.82 -9.45 -5.67
C VAL A 451 -2.30 -8.26 -4.86
N GLN A 452 -2.18 -8.34 -3.53
CA GLN A 452 -2.40 -7.18 -2.68
C GLN A 452 -1.18 -6.24 -2.77
N GLY A 453 -1.44 -4.94 -2.87
CA GLY A 453 -0.39 -3.91 -2.88
C GLY A 453 0.15 -3.57 -1.49
N TYR A 454 -0.36 -4.20 -0.42
CA TYR A 454 0.20 -4.06 0.92
C TYR A 454 1.42 -4.99 1.08
N PRO A 455 2.59 -4.50 1.55
CA PRO A 455 3.79 -5.34 1.64
C PRO A 455 3.68 -6.45 2.69
N GLY A 456 2.71 -6.37 3.60
CA GLY A 456 2.48 -7.36 4.64
C GLY A 456 3.45 -7.25 5.82
N ILE A 457 3.47 -8.33 6.62
CA ILE A 457 4.35 -8.47 7.79
C ILE A 457 5.48 -9.46 7.55
N ILE A 458 6.68 -9.11 8.00
CA ILE A 458 7.82 -10.01 7.97
C ILE A 458 7.83 -10.86 9.25
N ARG A 459 7.49 -12.14 9.11
CA ARG A 459 7.48 -13.08 10.24
C ARG A 459 8.87 -13.52 10.68
N TRP A 460 9.76 -13.73 9.71
CA TRP A 460 11.13 -14.18 9.90
C TRP A 460 11.98 -13.75 8.69
N VAL A 461 13.30 -13.76 8.87
CA VAL A 461 14.30 -13.50 7.80
C VAL A 461 15.37 -14.59 7.90
N ASP A 462 15.89 -15.06 6.77
CA ASP A 462 17.03 -15.99 6.70
C ASP A 462 18.30 -15.39 7.37
N TYR A 463 19.31 -16.23 7.59
CA TYR A 463 20.55 -15.92 8.32
C TYR A 463 21.42 -14.85 7.61
N ASP A 464 20.96 -13.61 7.60
CA ASP A 464 21.70 -12.33 7.54
C ASP A 464 20.72 -11.17 7.89
N PRO A 465 20.42 -10.95 9.19
CA PRO A 465 19.22 -10.22 9.59
C PRO A 465 19.55 -8.79 10.02
N ARG A 466 20.12 -7.97 9.14
CA ARG A 466 20.30 -6.54 9.44
C ARG A 466 19.18 -5.73 8.82
N ALA A 467 17.91 -5.82 9.23
CA ALA A 467 16.98 -4.75 8.80
C ALA A 467 17.51 -3.41 9.33
N SER A 468 17.28 -2.29 8.63
CA SER A 468 17.93 -1.00 8.93
C SER A 468 17.91 -0.66 10.42
N ARG A 469 16.76 -0.91 11.06
CA ARG A 469 16.55 -0.74 12.50
C ARG A 469 15.92 -1.91 13.25
N MET A 470 15.94 -3.12 12.66
CA MET A 470 15.43 -4.32 13.33
C MET A 470 16.29 -5.53 13.00
N SER A 471 16.44 -6.46 13.95
CA SER A 471 17.07 -7.74 13.68
C SER A 471 16.24 -8.90 14.22
N TYR A 472 16.34 -10.04 13.55
CA TYR A 472 15.71 -11.29 13.92
C TYR A 472 16.78 -12.27 14.42
N GLY A 473 16.58 -12.87 15.59
CA GLY A 473 17.60 -13.76 16.15
C GLY A 473 17.17 -14.46 17.43
N VAL A 474 17.97 -15.44 17.86
CA VAL A 474 17.77 -16.15 19.13
C VAL A 474 18.11 -15.23 20.30
N ARG A 475 17.17 -15.07 21.22
CA ARG A 475 17.37 -14.43 22.53
C ARG A 475 16.60 -15.24 23.58
N ASN A 476 17.24 -15.58 24.69
CA ASN A 476 16.64 -16.41 25.74
C ASN A 476 16.03 -17.72 25.18
N ASN A 477 16.74 -18.38 24.25
CA ASN A 477 16.29 -19.60 23.57
C ASN A 477 15.01 -19.47 22.71
N VAL A 478 14.61 -18.24 22.35
CA VAL A 478 13.45 -17.99 21.48
C VAL A 478 13.86 -17.07 20.34
N TRP A 479 13.43 -17.39 19.12
CA TRP A 479 13.57 -16.51 17.96
C TRP A 479 12.59 -15.35 18.03
N ARG A 480 13.08 -14.12 17.94
CA ARG A 480 12.23 -12.93 17.99
C ARG A 480 12.88 -11.72 17.32
N TRP A 481 12.02 -10.76 16.99
CA TRP A 481 12.42 -9.44 16.55
C TRP A 481 12.96 -8.59 17.71
N ARG A 482 13.87 -7.70 17.39
CA ARG A 482 14.38 -6.65 18.29
C ARG A 482 14.68 -5.41 17.49
N THR A 483 14.63 -4.26 18.15
CA THR A 483 15.15 -3.03 17.59
C THR A 483 16.66 -3.14 17.43
N ASP A 484 17.16 -2.60 16.32
CA ASP A 484 18.56 -2.50 15.95
C ASP A 484 18.85 -1.04 15.55
N ASP A 485 20.08 -0.61 15.67
CA ASP A 485 20.51 0.73 15.23
C ASP A 485 21.72 0.64 14.29
N THR A 486 22.01 -0.54 13.72
CA THR A 486 23.14 -0.74 12.81
C THR A 486 23.15 0.22 11.61
N ALA A 487 22.00 0.58 11.04
CA ALA A 487 21.94 1.55 9.94
C ALA A 487 21.84 3.00 10.42
N ALA A 488 21.48 3.27 11.68
CA ALA A 488 21.20 4.62 12.17
C ALA A 488 22.40 5.58 12.07
N GLY A 489 23.64 5.06 12.12
CA GLY A 489 24.84 5.84 11.85
C GLY A 489 24.96 6.27 10.38
N TRP A 490 24.70 5.34 9.46
CA TRP A 490 24.72 5.57 8.02
C TRP A 490 23.60 6.52 7.58
N GLU A 491 22.38 6.32 8.07
CA GLU A 491 21.22 7.17 7.79
C GLU A 491 21.46 8.64 8.20
N ARG A 492 22.03 8.84 9.40
CA ARG A 492 22.37 10.18 9.91
C ARG A 492 23.40 10.90 9.04
N ALA A 493 24.31 10.17 8.41
CA ALA A 493 25.32 10.76 7.52
C ALA A 493 24.71 11.43 6.29
N TYR A 494 23.50 11.02 5.89
CA TYR A 494 22.76 11.59 4.75
C TYR A 494 21.62 12.53 5.17
N SER A 495 21.56 12.88 6.46
CA SER A 495 20.51 13.74 7.01
C SER A 495 19.09 13.25 6.67
N TRP A 496 18.89 11.93 6.64
CA TRP A 496 17.53 11.40 6.57
C TRP A 496 16.76 11.76 7.83
N PRO A 497 15.43 11.99 7.72
CA PRO A 497 14.58 11.96 8.90
C PRO A 497 14.76 10.62 9.60
N THR A 498 14.56 10.58 10.92
CA THR A 498 14.63 9.34 11.69
C THR A 498 13.78 8.27 11.00
N ASP A 499 14.41 7.17 10.57
CA ASP A 499 13.73 6.13 9.80
C ASP A 499 12.48 5.64 10.55
N PRO A 500 11.27 5.79 9.98
CA PRO A 500 10.07 5.31 10.62
C PRO A 500 10.08 3.78 10.68
N MET A 501 10.12 3.23 11.90
CA MET A 501 9.91 1.80 12.12
C MET A 501 8.43 1.49 11.94
N TRP A 502 8.06 0.92 10.80
CA TRP A 502 6.68 0.49 10.57
C TRP A 502 6.46 -0.92 11.12
N THR A 503 5.42 -1.05 11.95
CA THR A 503 5.03 -2.31 12.58
C THR A 503 3.52 -2.43 12.57
N GLU A 504 3.03 -3.65 12.35
CA GLU A 504 1.61 -3.98 12.37
C GLU A 504 1.28 -4.70 13.68
N SER A 505 0.25 -4.19 14.38
CA SER A 505 -0.20 -4.79 15.64
C SER A 505 -0.66 -6.23 15.43
N ASN A 506 -0.30 -7.11 16.37
CA ASN A 506 -0.93 -8.41 16.46
C ASN A 506 -2.41 -8.23 16.83
N TRP A 507 -3.26 -9.07 16.24
CA TRP A 507 -4.65 -9.26 16.62
C TRP A 507 -4.91 -10.73 17.00
N PRO A 508 -5.79 -11.00 17.98
CA PRO A 508 -6.26 -12.35 18.29
C PRO A 508 -6.84 -13.07 17.08
N SER A 509 -6.73 -14.40 17.08
CA SER A 509 -7.43 -15.25 16.12
C SER A 509 -8.93 -14.96 16.13
N LEU A 510 -9.57 -15.03 14.95
CA LEU A 510 -11.00 -14.74 14.75
C LEU A 510 -11.40 -13.28 14.96
N THR A 511 -10.45 -12.33 14.94
CA THR A 511 -10.73 -10.89 14.88
C THR A 511 -9.97 -10.27 13.70
N PRO A 512 -10.47 -9.18 13.10
CA PRO A 512 -11.65 -8.38 13.47
C PRO A 512 -13.03 -9.04 13.30
N THR A 513 -14.02 -8.60 14.09
CA THR A 513 -15.45 -8.99 13.90
C THR A 513 -16.42 -7.82 13.98
N LEU A 514 -17.47 -7.92 13.18
CA LEU A 514 -18.63 -7.03 13.18
C LEU A 514 -19.91 -7.88 13.27
N VAL A 515 -20.74 -7.60 14.27
CA VAL A 515 -22.05 -8.26 14.43
C VAL A 515 -23.13 -7.21 14.58
N VAL A 516 -24.22 -7.35 13.82
CA VAL A 516 -25.36 -6.43 13.86
C VAL A 516 -26.59 -7.18 14.35
N PHE A 517 -27.27 -6.65 15.37
CA PHE A 517 -28.41 -7.32 16.00
C PHE A 517 -29.39 -6.32 16.63
N GLN A 518 -30.56 -6.81 17.05
CA GLN A 518 -31.52 -6.03 17.83
C GLN A 518 -31.24 -6.19 19.32
N GLN A 519 -31.09 -5.07 20.01
CA GLN A 519 -31.00 -4.99 21.47
C GLN A 519 -32.38 -4.65 22.03
N GLU A 520 -32.81 -5.38 23.06
CA GLU A 520 -34.02 -5.05 23.80
C GLU A 520 -33.89 -3.70 24.52
N SER A 521 -35.03 -3.11 24.90
CA SER A 521 -35.02 -1.88 25.67
C SER A 521 -34.49 -2.11 27.09
N ASP A 522 -33.81 -1.10 27.66
CA ASP A 522 -33.30 -1.18 29.03
C ASP A 522 -34.45 -1.41 30.04
N ALA A 523 -35.65 -0.90 29.74
CA ALA A 523 -36.86 -1.13 30.54
C ALA A 523 -37.29 -2.61 30.52
N THR A 524 -37.23 -3.26 29.37
CA THR A 524 -37.53 -4.70 29.22
C THR A 524 -36.51 -5.53 29.98
N ALA A 525 -35.21 -5.23 29.82
CA ALA A 525 -34.14 -5.93 30.51
C ALA A 525 -34.27 -5.81 32.04
N LEU A 526 -34.57 -4.61 32.55
CA LEU A 526 -34.79 -4.38 33.98
C LEU A 526 -36.03 -5.11 34.50
N ALA A 527 -37.14 -5.08 33.75
CA ALA A 527 -38.35 -5.82 34.11
C ALA A 527 -38.08 -7.33 34.20
N THR A 528 -37.37 -7.89 33.22
CA THR A 528 -36.97 -9.30 33.20
C THR A 528 -36.10 -9.66 34.41
N LEU A 529 -35.13 -8.81 34.76
CA LEU A 529 -34.30 -8.99 35.94
C LEU A 529 -35.12 -8.98 37.23
N LEU A 530 -36.02 -8.00 37.40
CA LEU A 530 -36.86 -7.87 38.59
C LEU A 530 -37.79 -9.07 38.75
N VAL A 531 -38.44 -9.51 37.67
CA VAL A 531 -39.30 -10.71 37.68
C VAL A 531 -38.49 -11.95 38.03
N GLY A 532 -37.29 -12.12 37.46
CA GLY A 532 -36.40 -13.23 37.77
C GLY A 532 -35.97 -13.26 39.24
N VAL A 533 -35.58 -12.11 39.81
CA VAL A 533 -35.22 -11.98 41.23
C VAL A 533 -36.39 -12.31 42.14
N LEU A 534 -37.57 -11.76 41.86
CA LEU A 534 -38.78 -12.02 42.64
C LEU A 534 -39.19 -13.50 42.60
N PHE A 535 -39.15 -14.11 41.41
CA PHE A 535 -39.46 -15.53 41.25
C PHE A 535 -38.46 -16.43 41.98
N THR A 536 -37.16 -16.10 41.93
CA THR A 536 -36.12 -16.84 42.65
C THR A 536 -36.29 -16.70 44.16
N ALA A 537 -36.57 -15.50 44.67
CA ALA A 537 -36.82 -15.28 46.09
C ALA A 537 -38.08 -16.02 46.57
N PHE A 538 -39.15 -16.01 45.77
CA PHE A 538 -40.40 -16.70 46.08
C PHE A 538 -40.24 -18.23 46.09
N THR A 539 -39.58 -18.80 45.08
CA THR A 539 -39.28 -20.24 45.02
C THR A 539 -38.34 -20.68 46.14
N GLY A 540 -37.34 -19.86 46.49
CA GLY A 540 -36.48 -20.07 47.65
C GLY A 540 -37.26 -20.07 48.97
N PHE A 541 -38.19 -19.12 49.15
CA PHE A 541 -39.06 -19.05 50.32
C PHE A 541 -39.97 -20.29 50.43
N ILE A 542 -40.66 -20.67 49.34
CA ILE A 542 -41.50 -21.88 49.31
C ILE A 542 -40.67 -23.12 49.65
N SER A 543 -39.48 -23.26 49.06
CA SER A 543 -38.61 -24.39 49.33
C SER A 543 -38.18 -24.44 50.80
N TRP A 544 -37.82 -23.30 51.39
CA TRP A 544 -37.48 -23.18 52.81
C TRP A 544 -38.64 -23.56 53.72
N VAL A 545 -39.85 -23.08 53.44
CA VAL A 545 -41.07 -23.47 54.17
C VAL A 545 -41.32 -24.97 54.04
N GLY A 546 -41.16 -25.53 52.84
CA GLY A 546 -41.30 -26.97 52.57
C GLY A 546 -40.31 -27.82 53.38
N VAL A 547 -39.03 -27.43 53.41
CA VAL A 547 -38.00 -28.09 54.23
C VAL A 547 -38.36 -28.01 55.71
N LYS A 548 -38.79 -26.84 56.21
CA LYS A 548 -39.20 -26.68 57.61
C LYS A 548 -40.41 -27.55 57.96
N ALA A 549 -41.37 -27.68 57.07
CA ALA A 549 -42.52 -28.57 57.24
C ALA A 549 -42.12 -30.05 57.27
N PHE A 550 -41.21 -30.47 56.39
CA PHE A 550 -40.68 -31.83 56.34
C PHE A 550 -39.83 -32.18 57.58
N GLU A 551 -38.93 -31.29 58.01
CA GLU A 551 -38.17 -31.42 59.26
C GLU A 551 -39.11 -31.59 60.48
N LYS A 552 -40.21 -30.84 60.50
CA LYS A 552 -41.22 -30.94 61.57
C LYS A 552 -41.93 -32.28 61.52
N HIS A 553 -42.24 -32.81 60.33
CA HIS A 553 -42.86 -34.12 60.17
C HIS A 553 -41.94 -35.26 60.64
N LEU A 554 -40.65 -35.23 60.25
CA LEU A 554 -39.65 -36.19 60.69
C LEU A 554 -39.44 -36.21 62.20
N LYS A 555 -39.56 -35.06 62.88
CA LYS A 555 -39.51 -34.98 64.35
C LYS A 555 -40.79 -35.45 65.06
N SER A 556 -41.87 -35.64 64.32
CA SER A 556 -43.17 -36.07 64.85
C SER A 556 -43.48 -37.56 64.62
N GLN A 557 -42.65 -38.25 63.82
CA GLN A 557 -42.54 -39.70 63.78
C GLN A 557 -41.47 -40.14 64.79
#